data_AF-A0A0J9FGR8-F1
#
_entry.id   AF-A0A0J9FGR8-F1
#
_cell.length_a   1.000
_cell.length_b   1.000
_cell.length_c   1.000
_cell.angle_alpha   90.00
_cell.angle_beta   90.00
_cell.angle_gamma   90.00
#
_symmetry.space_group_name_H-M   'P 1'
#
loop_
_entity.id
_entity.type
_entity.pdbx_description
1 polymer ?
#
loop_
_entity_poly.entity_id
_entity_poly.type
_entity_poly.pdbx_seq_one_letter_code
_entity_poly.pdbx_strand_id
1 'polypeptide(L)'
;MKMQSYKDVLDEVMPIFHKNPDRFMRFYHAVNNILAAIPEGDSIRIDEHCKPASRDLFIKIATMYMMEEMIRKNSLEGFLEFSDDYNAIRHVPKMVPATTKPHFYSNRR
;
A
#
# COMPACT_ATOMS: atom_id res chain seq x y z
N MET A 1 -4.27 12.90 10.00
CA MET A 1 -4.42 11.59 10.67
C MET A 1 -3.11 11.30 11.40
N LYS A 2 -3.12 10.89 12.68
CA LYS A 2 -1.86 10.51 13.37
C LYS A 2 -1.29 9.28 12.66
N MET A 3 0.03 9.19 12.48
CA MET A 3 0.66 7.92 12.10
C MET A 3 0.33 6.90 13.19
N GLN A 4 -0.66 6.05 12.93
CA GLN A 4 -0.96 4.92 13.80
C GLN A 4 0.21 3.95 13.71
N SER A 5 0.64 3.41 14.85
CA SER A 5 1.61 2.32 14.87
C SER A 5 0.97 1.05 14.29
N TYR A 6 1.79 0.15 13.73
CA TYR A 6 1.32 -1.18 13.34
C TYR A 6 0.58 -1.87 14.49
N LYS A 7 1.07 -1.68 15.73
CA LYS A 7 0.41 -2.22 16.93
C LYS A 7 -0.98 -1.64 17.14
N ASP A 8 -1.18 -0.34 16.92
CA ASP A 8 -2.47 0.31 17.12
C ASP A 8 -3.50 -0.25 16.13
N VAL A 9 -3.09 -0.40 14.85
CA VAL A 9 -3.95 -0.99 13.82
C VAL A 9 -4.27 -2.46 14.15
N LEU A 10 -3.27 -3.22 14.61
CA LEU A 10 -3.46 -4.60 15.03
C LEU A 10 -4.46 -4.71 16.19
N ASP A 11 -4.33 -3.87 17.22
CA ASP A 11 -5.23 -3.85 18.38
C ASP A 11 -6.68 -3.54 17.98
N GLU A 12 -6.91 -2.73 16.93
CA GLU A 12 -8.25 -2.48 16.38
C GLU A 12 -8.81 -3.66 15.55
N VAL A 13 -7.93 -4.42 14.89
CA VAL A 13 -8.30 -5.51 13.99
C VAL A 13 -8.50 -6.84 14.74
N MET A 14 -7.72 -7.09 15.79
CA MET A 14 -7.73 -8.35 16.55
C MET A 14 -9.12 -8.74 17.11
N PRO A 15 -9.95 -7.81 17.65
CA PRO A 15 -11.30 -8.15 18.09
C PRO A 15 -12.20 -8.67 16.95
N ILE A 16 -12.01 -8.15 15.74
CA ILE A 16 -12.77 -8.57 14.55
C ILE A 16 -12.35 -9.97 14.13
N PHE A 17 -11.04 -10.23 14.12
CA PHE A 17 -10.48 -11.55 13.89
C PHE A 17 -11.04 -12.59 14.88
N HIS A 18 -10.98 -12.30 16.19
CA HIS A 18 -11.48 -13.23 17.21
C HIS A 18 -12.98 -13.52 17.11
N LYS A 19 -13.78 -12.58 16.60
CA LYS A 19 -15.23 -12.77 16.44
C LYS A 19 -15.57 -13.79 15.35
N ASN A 20 -14.84 -13.80 14.25
CA ASN A 20 -15.01 -14.79 13.19
C ASN A 20 -13.72 -14.93 12.35
N PRO A 21 -12.80 -15.80 12.77
CA PRO A 21 -11.48 -15.94 12.16
C PRO A 21 -11.53 -16.30 10.67
N ASP A 22 -12.39 -17.25 10.30
CA ASP A 22 -12.47 -17.74 8.92
C ASP A 22 -12.96 -16.66 7.96
N ARG A 23 -14.00 -15.91 8.37
CA ARG A 23 -14.53 -14.82 7.56
C ARG A 23 -13.53 -13.68 7.47
N PHE A 24 -12.84 -13.37 8.57
CA PHE A 24 -11.80 -12.37 8.59
C PHE A 24 -10.65 -12.74 7.64
N MET A 25 -10.12 -13.97 7.73
CA MET A 25 -9.00 -14.40 6.88
C MET A 25 -9.35 -14.38 5.40
N ARG A 26 -10.58 -14.78 5.04
CA ARG A 26 -11.05 -14.65 3.64
C ARG A 26 -11.03 -13.20 3.16
N PHE A 27 -11.48 -12.27 4.01
CA PHE A 27 -11.44 -10.84 3.68
C PHE A 27 -10.02 -10.32 3.60
N TYR A 28 -9.17 -10.65 4.58
CA TYR A 28 -7.76 -10.29 4.62
C TYR A 28 -7.01 -10.75 3.37
N HIS A 29 -7.17 -12.02 2.97
CA HIS A 29 -6.56 -12.54 1.75
C HIS A 29 -7.10 -11.85 0.49
N ALA A 30 -8.39 -11.56 0.44
CA ALA A 30 -8.98 -10.84 -0.70
C ALA A 30 -8.37 -9.44 -0.85
N VAL A 31 -8.22 -8.69 0.26
CA VAL A 31 -7.58 -7.37 0.25
C VAL A 31 -6.12 -7.49 -0.19
N ASN A 32 -5.34 -8.39 0.40
CA ASN A 32 -3.93 -8.57 0.03
C ASN A 32 -3.77 -8.93 -1.45
N ASN A 33 -4.64 -9.79 -1.99
CA ASN A 33 -4.61 -10.14 -3.41
C ASN A 33 -4.92 -8.94 -4.32
N ILE A 34 -5.86 -8.07 -3.93
CA ILE A 34 -6.15 -6.83 -4.65
C ILE A 34 -4.91 -5.93 -4.67
N LEU A 35 -4.29 -5.72 -3.51
CA LEU A 35 -3.12 -4.83 -3.38
C LEU A 35 -1.91 -5.36 -4.15
N ALA A 36 -1.65 -6.66 -4.08
CA ALA A 36 -0.56 -7.30 -4.81
C ALA A 36 -0.74 -7.27 -6.34
N ALA A 37 -1.99 -7.14 -6.82
CA ALA A 37 -2.30 -7.12 -8.24
C ALA A 37 -2.20 -5.72 -8.88
N ILE A 38 -2.00 -4.65 -8.10
CA ILE A 38 -1.89 -3.29 -8.63
C ILE A 38 -0.54 -3.14 -9.36
N PRO A 39 -0.51 -2.90 -10.68
CA PRO A 39 0.74 -2.70 -11.41
C PRO A 39 1.48 -1.44 -10.94
N GLU A 40 2.81 -1.40 -11.07
CA GLU A 40 3.58 -0.17 -10.82
C GLU A 40 3.11 0.97 -11.74
N GLY A 41 2.84 2.15 -11.16
CA GLY A 41 2.34 3.32 -11.88
C GLY A 41 0.82 3.40 -12.00
N ASP A 42 0.10 2.34 -11.63
CA ASP A 42 -1.37 2.32 -11.64
C ASP A 42 -1.98 2.64 -10.27
N SER A 43 -3.30 2.74 -10.26
CA SER A 43 -4.09 2.96 -9.04
C SER A 43 -5.44 2.27 -9.12
N ILE A 44 -6.02 1.99 -7.95
CA ILE A 44 -7.38 1.46 -7.82
C ILE A 44 -8.22 2.40 -6.95
N ARG A 45 -9.54 2.38 -7.16
CA ARG A 45 -10.48 3.04 -6.25
C ARG A 45 -11.04 2.04 -5.25
N ILE A 46 -11.07 2.40 -3.97
CA ILE A 46 -11.49 1.49 -2.89
C ILE A 46 -12.98 1.17 -2.97
N ASP A 47 -13.81 2.12 -3.42
CA ASP A 47 -15.27 1.95 -3.58
C ASP A 47 -15.66 0.93 -4.65
N GLU A 48 -14.83 0.73 -5.67
CA GLU A 48 -15.03 -0.29 -6.70
C GLU A 48 -14.78 -1.72 -6.17
N HIS A 49 -13.94 -1.86 -5.14
CA HIS A 49 -13.52 -3.14 -4.59
C HIS A 49 -14.09 -3.48 -3.22
N CYS A 50 -14.67 -2.49 -2.52
CA CYS A 50 -15.10 -2.64 -1.15
C CYS A 50 -16.43 -1.93 -0.87
N LYS A 51 -17.34 -2.64 -0.20
CA LYS A 51 -18.61 -2.09 0.26
C LYS A 51 -18.37 -1.04 1.35
N PRO A 52 -19.18 0.03 1.44
CA PRO A 52 -19.03 1.07 2.46
C PRO A 52 -18.95 0.53 3.90
N ALA A 53 -19.74 -0.50 4.22
CA ALA A 53 -19.74 -1.12 5.55
C ALA A 53 -18.45 -1.86 5.93
N SER A 54 -17.61 -2.22 4.96
CA SER A 54 -16.34 -2.92 5.16
C SER A 54 -15.13 -2.04 4.86
N ARG A 55 -15.36 -0.77 4.51
CA ARG A 55 -14.32 0.15 4.06
C ARG A 55 -13.27 0.43 5.12
N ASP A 56 -13.68 0.65 6.37
CA ASP A 56 -12.77 0.89 7.49
C ASP A 56 -11.81 -0.31 7.69
N LEU A 57 -12.35 -1.53 7.68
CA LEU A 57 -11.55 -2.74 7.79
C LEU A 57 -10.61 -2.92 6.61
N PHE A 58 -11.05 -2.59 5.40
CA PHE A 58 -10.22 -2.61 4.20
C PHE A 58 -9.01 -1.68 4.35
N ILE A 59 -9.25 -0.43 4.77
CA ILE A 59 -8.19 0.58 4.96
C ILE A 59 -7.20 0.12 6.02
N LYS A 60 -7.65 -0.49 7.12
CA LYS A 60 -6.77 -1.02 8.17
C LYS A 60 -5.88 -2.15 7.66
N ILE A 61 -6.46 -3.12 6.95
CA ILE A 61 -5.69 -4.23 6.38
C ILE A 61 -4.70 -3.73 5.32
N ALA A 62 -5.12 -2.79 4.47
CA ALA A 62 -4.23 -2.17 3.49
C ALA A 62 -3.10 -1.37 4.15
N THR A 63 -3.40 -0.65 5.25
CA THR A 63 -2.37 0.02 6.06
C THR A 63 -1.35 -0.97 6.59
N MET A 64 -1.80 -2.10 7.16
CA MET A 64 -0.90 -3.15 7.64
C MET A 64 -0.04 -3.71 6.50
N TYR A 65 -0.63 -4.02 5.36
CA TYR A 65 0.09 -4.50 4.17
C TYR A 65 1.19 -3.52 3.74
N MET A 66 0.87 -2.23 3.64
CA MET A 66 1.84 -1.19 3.26
C MET A 66 2.97 -1.08 4.29
N MET A 67 2.67 -1.10 5.59
CA MET A 67 3.69 -1.05 6.64
C MET A 67 4.65 -2.25 6.57
N GLU A 68 4.11 -3.46 6.36
CA GLU A 68 4.93 -4.65 6.21
C GLU A 68 5.81 -4.62 4.96
N GLU A 69 5.32 -4.06 3.86
CA GLU A 69 6.09 -3.84 2.62
C GLU A 69 7.21 -2.83 2.86
N MET A 70 6.94 -1.73 3.57
CA MET A 70 7.96 -0.70 3.89
C MET A 70 9.10 -1.23 4.76
N ILE A 71 8.86 -2.26 5.58
CA ILE A 71 9.91 -2.91 6.37
C ILE A 71 10.78 -3.83 5.49
N ARG A 72 10.20 -4.41 4.44
CA ARG A 72 10.87 -5.40 3.58
C ARG A 72 11.63 -4.76 2.42
N LYS A 73 11.10 -3.67 1.86
CA LYS A 73 11.59 -3.06 0.62
C LYS A 73 12.63 -1.97 0.89
N ASN A 74 13.52 -1.78 -0.07
CA ASN A 74 14.46 -0.65 -0.07
C ASN A 74 13.71 0.67 -0.38
N SER A 75 14.22 1.80 0.10
CA SER A 75 13.61 3.13 -0.10
C SER A 75 13.51 3.58 -1.56
N LEU A 76 14.23 2.94 -2.48
CA LEU A 76 14.17 3.22 -3.91
C LEU A 76 13.14 2.36 -4.67
N GLU A 77 12.59 1.32 -4.03
CA GLU A 77 11.62 0.43 -4.65
C GLU A 77 10.21 1.04 -4.70
N GLY A 78 9.38 0.54 -5.61
CA GLY A 78 7.99 0.94 -5.71
C GLY A 78 7.19 0.51 -4.49
N PHE A 79 6.28 1.37 -4.05
CA PHE A 79 5.47 1.16 -2.86
C PHE A 79 4.02 1.57 -3.08
N LEU A 80 3.13 1.00 -2.28
CA LEU A 80 1.73 1.38 -2.27
C LEU A 80 1.50 2.53 -1.30
N GLU A 81 0.65 3.48 -1.69
CA GLU A 81 0.22 4.57 -0.83
C GLU A 81 -1.27 4.88 -1.03
N PHE A 82 -1.89 5.50 -0.03
CA PHE A 82 -3.25 6.03 -0.17
C PHE A 82 -3.23 7.40 -0.87
N SER A 83 -4.34 7.72 -1.54
CA SER A 83 -4.67 9.11 -1.85
C SER A 83 -5.00 9.90 -0.58
N ASP A 84 -4.90 11.23 -0.64
CA ASP A 84 -5.13 12.12 0.52
C ASP A 84 -6.55 11.98 1.12
N ASP A 85 -7.52 11.65 0.27
CA ASP A 85 -8.92 11.42 0.64
C ASP A 85 -9.24 9.96 1.00
N TYR A 86 -8.22 9.08 1.01
CA TYR A 86 -8.35 7.64 1.26
C TYR A 86 -9.37 6.95 0.34
N ASN A 87 -9.64 7.49 -0.84
CA ASN A 87 -10.53 6.88 -1.84
C ASN A 87 -9.81 5.96 -2.82
N ALA A 88 -8.49 6.13 -2.97
CA ALA A 88 -7.70 5.36 -3.90
C ALA A 88 -6.42 4.84 -3.25
N ILE A 89 -5.88 3.78 -3.84
CA ILE A 89 -4.55 3.24 -3.53
C ILE A 89 -3.74 3.31 -4.80
N ARG A 90 -2.57 3.93 -4.73
CA ARG A 90 -1.64 4.12 -5.86
C ARG A 90 -0.42 3.25 -5.65
N HIS A 91 0.10 2.67 -6.74
CA HIS A 91 1.40 2.03 -6.74
C HIS A 91 2.44 2.99 -7.30
N VAL A 92 3.19 3.61 -6.41
CA VAL A 92 4.25 4.55 -6.75
C VAL A 92 5.38 3.75 -7.42
N PRO A 93 5.79 4.13 -8.65
CA PRO A 93 6.90 3.47 -9.33
C PRO A 93 8.21 3.63 -8.55
N LYS A 94 9.09 2.63 -8.69
CA LYS A 94 10.45 2.73 -8.15
C LYS A 94 11.19 3.94 -8.71
N MET A 95 12.05 4.54 -7.87
CA MET A 95 12.89 5.66 -8.30
C MET A 95 14.03 5.13 -9.18
N VAL A 96 14.08 5.57 -10.44
CA VAL A 96 15.19 5.29 -11.35
C VAL A 96 16.09 6.52 -11.41
N PRO A 97 17.35 6.44 -10.94
CA PRO A 97 18.29 7.55 -11.05
C PRO A 97 18.47 7.95 -12.51
N ALA A 98 18.51 9.25 -12.78
CA ALA A 98 18.81 9.73 -14.12
C ALA A 98 20.20 9.24 -14.54
N THR A 99 20.30 8.52 -15.66
CA THR A 99 21.59 8.22 -16.29
C THR A 99 22.32 9.53 -16.55
N THR A 100 23.52 9.68 -16.02
CA THR A 100 24.40 10.82 -16.28
C THR A 100 24.70 10.85 -17.77
N LYS A 101 24.02 11.73 -18.49
CA LYS A 101 24.43 12.04 -19.87
C LYS A 101 25.82 12.69 -19.77
N PRO A 102 26.80 12.26 -20.59
CA PRO A 102 28.09 12.91 -20.60
C PRO A 102 27.88 14.41 -20.81
N HIS A 103 28.37 15.21 -19.87
CA HIS A 103 28.18 16.67 -19.90
C HIS A 103 28.74 17.18 -21.23
N PHE A 104 28.08 18.15 -21.87
CA PHE A 104 28.48 18.68 -23.18
C PHE A 104 29.98 19.06 -23.28
N TYR A 105 30.60 19.43 -22.16
CA TYR A 105 32.01 19.80 -22.06
C TYR A 105 33.00 18.65 -21.87
N SER A 106 32.54 17.41 -21.66
CA SER A 106 33.41 16.24 -21.46
C SER A 106 34.21 15.83 -22.70
N ASN A 107 33.90 16.41 -23.87
CA ASN A 107 34.56 16.12 -25.15
C ASN A 107 35.48 17.24 -25.67
N ARG A 108 35.82 18.27 -24.88
CA ARG A 108 36.86 19.22 -25.30
C ARG A 108 38.25 18.65 -25.04
N ARG A 109 38.78 17.96 -26.05
CA ARG A 109 40.23 17.76 -26.25
C ARG A 109 40.86 19.04 -26.78
#